data_AF-A0A963Z3C2-F1
#
_entry.id   AF-A0A963Z3C2-F1
#
_cell.length_a   1.000
_cell.length_b   1.000
_cell.length_c   1.000
_cell.angle_alpha   90.00
_cell.angle_beta   90.00
_cell.angle_gamma   90.00
#
_symmetry.space_group_name_H-M   'P 1'
#
loop_
_entity.id
_entity.type
_entity.pdbx_description
1 polymer ?
#
loop_
_entity_poly.entity_id
_entity_poly.type
_entity_poly.pdbx_seq_one_letter_code
_entity_poly.pdbx_strand_id
1 'polypeptide(L)'
;MKAHNNGQPKSLRQQAKDAGIPWSTFRRNNKTAEQNTTVEKPRVRVQALSIAIPEIIQKPSKSERPLLGGSLEGPEARVKKANGRRWVITSAQNNTRIFDSFFKAILGFCDHNGAELLVAGFSYNKNAFENPHQQTKASEDLWYDEAIQPFLVNAPTRLAKDLVFCGELDILPTAVDPMSGLDSYTKSSSGIIPHAKIAMKSMAVMKGQHARFLYTTGACTQLNYIQRKAGQKAEFHHVFGAIYVEVDESGDWFCRQLIAGSDGSFYDLDKHYSACGISRARVEAITWGDFHEEKRDTQVLNACFDSEHSILESLRPREQHVHDLADFTARNHHNRGSAYFLAQTHFSGGASVRDGMKSCADKLQSIERSWCRTVVVESNHDQAFRRWLEEADGHRDPINASYWHRWNLRMFEAIEAGVEPLIFEEAVRSSTKSKLQNTTFLREDDSWVICADQGDGIECGMHGHRGPNGSRGSPKSYRQIGRRCNTAHTHSCGIVDGIYTAGVSGSLDMGYNKGPSSWSHSHIITYPNGKRAILTMRGKKWRAT
;
A
#
# COMPACT_ATOMS: atom_id res chain seq x y z
N MET A 1 20.53 -4.05 32.83
CA MET A 1 20.37 -2.61 33.09
C MET A 1 18.96 -2.20 32.68
N LYS A 2 18.08 -1.91 33.64
CA LYS A 2 16.67 -1.56 33.41
C LYS A 2 16.53 -0.04 33.29
N ALA A 3 15.73 0.38 32.31
CA ALA A 3 15.43 1.76 31.97
C ALA A 3 14.48 2.43 32.97
N HIS A 4 14.64 3.75 33.09
CA HIS A 4 13.76 4.68 33.82
C HIS A 4 12.35 4.75 33.18
N ASN A 5 11.34 4.86 34.05
CA ASN A 5 9.92 4.98 33.68
C ASN A 5 9.40 6.36 34.11
N ASN A 6 8.70 7.04 33.21
CA ASN A 6 8.16 8.40 33.37
C ASN A 6 6.78 8.41 34.07
N GLY A 7 6.69 9.23 35.12
CA GLY A 7 5.56 10.05 35.59
C GLY A 7 4.10 9.57 35.46
N GLN A 8 3.50 9.18 36.59
CA GLN A 8 2.09 9.45 36.88
C GLN A 8 1.97 10.69 37.79
N PRO A 9 0.92 11.52 37.65
CA PRO A 9 0.73 12.69 38.50
C PRO A 9 0.42 12.29 39.95
N LYS A 10 1.17 12.86 40.91
CA LYS A 10 0.97 12.66 42.35
C LYS A 10 -0.40 13.17 42.78
N SER A 11 -1.08 12.43 43.65
CA SER A 11 -2.37 12.86 44.24
C SER A 11 -2.23 14.16 45.04
N LEU A 12 -3.30 14.96 45.10
CA LEU A 12 -3.33 16.24 45.85
C LEU A 12 -2.92 16.09 47.32
N ARG A 13 -3.20 14.91 47.90
CA ARG A 13 -2.84 14.59 49.30
C ARG A 13 -1.34 14.39 49.47
N GLN A 14 -0.67 13.87 48.45
CA GLN A 14 0.79 13.72 48.41
C GLN A 14 1.46 15.08 48.21
N GLN A 15 0.89 15.95 47.39
CA GLN A 15 1.40 17.32 47.18
C GLN A 15 1.33 18.16 48.47
N ALA A 16 0.24 18.06 49.24
CA ALA A 16 0.13 18.75 50.53
C ALA A 16 1.14 18.24 51.57
N LYS A 17 1.46 16.93 51.55
CA LYS A 17 2.46 16.30 52.41
C LYS A 17 3.87 16.75 52.06
N ASP A 18 4.21 16.77 50.77
CA ASP A 18 5.51 17.21 50.27
C ASP A 18 5.75 18.70 50.56
N ALA A 19 4.68 19.52 50.63
CA ALA A 19 4.74 20.94 50.99
C ALA A 19 4.74 21.23 52.50
N GLY A 20 4.63 20.20 53.37
CA GLY A 20 4.58 20.38 54.83
C GLY A 20 3.33 21.09 55.35
N ILE A 21 2.25 21.16 54.56
CA ILE A 21 1.02 21.89 54.91
C ILE A 21 -0.02 20.92 55.50
N PRO A 22 -0.62 21.22 56.67
CA PRO A 22 -1.72 20.43 57.21
C PRO A 22 -2.88 20.31 56.21
N TRP A 23 -3.39 19.09 56.02
CA TRP A 23 -4.42 18.80 55.00
C TRP A 23 -5.71 19.61 55.16
N SER A 24 -6.05 19.99 56.40
CA SER A 24 -7.18 20.87 56.71
C SER A 24 -7.03 22.28 56.15
N THR A 25 -5.81 22.82 56.12
CA THR A 25 -5.48 24.16 55.59
C THR A 25 -5.45 24.14 54.05
N PHE A 26 -4.85 23.11 53.45
CA PHE A 26 -4.79 22.95 51.99
C PHE A 26 -6.19 22.81 51.36
N ARG A 27 -7.10 22.10 52.05
CA ARG A 27 -8.49 21.90 51.61
C ARG A 27 -9.38 23.14 51.78
N ARG A 28 -9.04 24.07 52.69
CA ARG A 28 -9.78 25.31 52.93
C ARG A 28 -9.48 26.35 51.84
N ASN A 29 -8.20 26.49 51.46
CA ASN A 29 -7.76 27.45 50.44
C ASN A 29 -8.30 27.13 49.03
N ASN A 30 -8.45 25.84 48.69
CA ASN A 30 -9.04 25.42 47.40
C ASN A 30 -10.57 25.52 47.36
N LYS A 31 -11.27 25.55 48.52
CA LYS A 31 -12.73 25.75 48.56
C LYS A 31 -13.12 27.23 48.49
N THR A 32 -12.25 28.16 48.88
CA THR A 32 -12.50 29.60 48.79
C THR A 32 -12.25 30.19 47.39
N ALA A 33 -11.57 29.47 46.50
CA ALA A 33 -11.33 29.91 45.11
C ALA A 33 -12.52 29.67 44.16
N GLU A 34 -13.51 28.86 44.55
CA GLU A 34 -14.68 28.52 43.70
C GLU A 34 -15.95 29.35 44.02
N GLN A 35 -15.91 30.28 44.98
CA GLN A 35 -17.13 30.96 45.46
C GLN A 35 -17.16 32.49 45.40
N ASN A 36 -16.22 33.18 44.74
CA ASN A 36 -16.34 34.64 44.55
C ASN A 36 -15.65 35.15 43.28
N THR A 37 -16.38 35.20 42.17
CA THR A 37 -16.25 36.26 41.14
C THR A 37 -17.49 36.27 40.24
N THR A 38 -18.59 36.83 40.74
CA THR A 38 -19.60 37.51 39.91
C THR A 38 -19.07 38.90 39.61
N VAL A 39 -18.60 39.13 38.38
CA VAL A 39 -18.24 40.48 37.90
C VAL A 39 -19.19 40.84 36.76
N GLU A 40 -19.87 41.97 36.95
CA GLU A 40 -20.79 42.60 36.04
C GLU A 40 -20.16 42.88 34.66
N LYS A 41 -20.92 42.62 33.59
CA LYS A 41 -20.55 42.97 32.22
C LYS A 41 -20.62 44.48 32.01
N PRO A 42 -19.53 45.18 31.63
CA PRO A 42 -19.65 46.54 31.12
C PRO A 42 -20.22 46.49 29.70
N ARG A 43 -21.35 47.17 29.47
CA ARG A 43 -21.84 47.51 28.13
C ARG A 43 -20.87 48.50 27.49
N VAL A 44 -20.01 48.03 26.59
CA VAL A 44 -19.21 48.92 25.73
C VAL A 44 -20.11 49.45 24.62
N ARG A 45 -20.45 50.74 24.72
CA ARG A 45 -20.99 51.55 23.61
C ARG A 45 -19.86 51.74 22.60
N VAL A 46 -20.00 51.19 21.40
CA VAL A 46 -19.12 51.55 20.28
C VAL A 46 -19.57 52.93 19.79
N GLN A 47 -18.85 53.97 20.20
CA GLN A 47 -18.93 55.30 19.57
C GLN A 47 -18.16 55.22 18.24
N ALA A 48 -18.85 55.52 17.14
CA ALA A 48 -18.22 55.73 15.84
C ALA A 48 -17.32 56.98 15.92
N LEU A 49 -16.01 56.76 16.05
CA LEU A 49 -15.00 57.78 15.87
C LEU A 49 -14.64 57.85 14.39
N SER A 50 -15.21 58.83 13.69
CA SER A 50 -14.78 59.26 12.36
C SER A 50 -13.42 59.95 12.48
N ILE A 51 -12.35 59.22 12.20
CA ILE A 51 -11.01 59.79 12.05
C ILE A 51 -10.78 59.98 10.55
N ALA A 52 -10.64 61.24 10.13
CA ALA A 52 -10.20 61.58 8.78
C ALA A 52 -8.72 61.19 8.60
N ILE A 53 -8.43 60.35 7.62
CA ILE A 53 -7.07 59.98 7.22
C ILE A 53 -6.66 60.93 6.07
N PRO A 54 -5.55 61.69 6.17
CA PRO A 54 -5.06 62.48 5.05
C PRO A 54 -4.48 61.56 3.97
N GLU A 55 -4.83 61.82 2.71
CA GLU A 55 -4.18 61.24 1.54
C GLU A 55 -2.69 61.58 1.53
N ILE A 56 -1.85 60.56 1.70
CA ILE A 56 -0.46 60.56 1.20
C ILE A 56 -0.27 59.27 0.42
N ILE A 57 -0.48 59.35 -0.89
CA ILE A 57 -0.12 58.30 -1.83
C ILE A 57 1.40 58.34 -2.01
N GLN A 58 2.11 57.47 -1.29
CA GLN A 58 3.42 56.99 -1.71
C GLN A 58 3.28 55.52 -2.12
N LYS A 59 3.57 55.23 -3.39
CA LYS A 59 3.61 53.86 -3.94
C LYS A 59 4.61 53.00 -3.15
N PRO A 60 4.20 51.87 -2.54
CA PRO A 60 5.15 50.88 -2.05
C PRO A 60 5.57 49.95 -3.19
N SER A 61 6.88 49.70 -3.25
CA SER A 61 7.54 48.71 -4.10
C SER A 61 7.29 47.27 -3.64
N LYS A 62 7.20 46.32 -4.60
CA LYS A 62 7.39 44.85 -4.48
C LYS A 62 7.61 44.27 -3.06
N SER A 63 6.58 44.25 -2.21
CA SER A 63 6.54 43.38 -1.03
C SER A 63 5.10 43.19 -0.51
N GLU A 64 4.15 42.87 -1.37
CA GLU A 64 2.82 42.39 -0.94
C GLU A 64 2.91 40.90 -0.54
N ARG A 65 3.55 40.62 0.59
CA ARG A 65 3.16 39.47 1.40
C ARG A 65 2.14 39.98 2.42
N PRO A 66 1.03 39.27 2.68
CA PRO A 66 0.06 39.75 3.66
C PRO A 66 0.75 39.96 5.01
N LEU A 67 0.67 41.20 5.52
CA LEU A 67 1.19 41.56 6.85
C LEU A 67 0.46 40.78 7.97
N LEU A 68 -0.78 40.36 7.70
CA LEU A 68 -1.60 39.47 8.52
C LEU A 68 -2.41 38.56 7.59
N GLY A 69 -2.32 37.25 7.79
CA GLY A 69 -3.10 36.23 7.08
C GLY A 69 -3.54 35.12 8.05
N GLY A 70 -4.60 34.40 7.72
CA GLY A 70 -5.14 33.33 8.56
C GLY A 70 -6.51 32.89 8.09
N SER A 71 -6.91 31.67 8.42
CA SER A 71 -8.24 31.13 8.14
C SER A 71 -8.72 30.34 9.35
N LEU A 72 -9.97 30.57 9.76
CA LEU A 72 -10.63 29.77 10.79
C LEU A 72 -11.15 28.44 10.22
N GLU A 73 -11.29 28.35 8.89
CA GLU A 73 -11.72 27.15 8.21
C GLU A 73 -10.54 26.22 7.94
N GLY A 74 -10.62 25.03 8.51
CA GLY A 74 -9.66 23.96 8.23
C GLY A 74 -9.75 23.46 6.78
N PRO A 75 -8.78 22.64 6.34
CA PRO A 75 -8.73 22.10 4.97
C PRO A 75 -10.02 21.40 4.52
N GLU A 76 -10.80 20.84 5.44
CA GLU A 76 -12.05 20.12 5.16
C GLU A 76 -13.14 21.00 4.54
N ALA A 77 -13.20 22.29 4.89
CA ALA A 77 -14.19 23.21 4.33
C ALA A 77 -13.95 23.48 2.83
N ARG A 78 -12.74 23.20 2.34
CA ARG A 78 -12.32 23.46 0.95
C ARG A 78 -12.52 22.27 0.03
N VAL A 79 -12.95 21.12 0.57
CA VAL A 79 -13.08 19.87 -0.18
C VAL A 79 -14.29 19.95 -1.11
N LYS A 80 -14.02 19.97 -2.41
CA LYS A 80 -15.05 19.88 -3.45
C LYS A 80 -15.49 18.43 -3.65
N LYS A 81 -16.68 18.19 -4.19
CA LYS A 81 -17.13 16.85 -4.58
C LYS A 81 -16.94 16.68 -6.09
N ALA A 82 -16.33 15.57 -6.51
CA ALA A 82 -16.25 15.23 -7.93
C ALA A 82 -17.61 14.76 -8.46
N ASN A 83 -17.85 15.00 -9.74
CA ASN A 83 -19.00 14.47 -10.47
C ASN A 83 -18.62 13.16 -11.14
N GLY A 84 -19.60 12.26 -11.31
CA GLY A 84 -19.38 10.96 -11.95
C GLY A 84 -18.93 9.87 -10.98
N ARG A 85 -18.39 8.78 -11.55
CA ARG A 85 -17.96 7.57 -10.82
C ARG A 85 -16.61 7.03 -11.30
N ARG A 86 -16.04 7.60 -12.36
CA ARG A 86 -14.82 7.11 -13.01
C ARG A 86 -13.92 8.29 -13.32
N TRP A 87 -12.68 8.22 -12.89
CA TRP A 87 -11.69 9.29 -13.08
C TRP A 87 -10.33 8.72 -13.42
N VAL A 88 -9.60 9.39 -14.30
CA VAL A 88 -8.16 9.21 -14.47
C VAL A 88 -7.47 10.42 -13.86
N ILE A 89 -6.50 10.19 -12.99
CA ILE A 89 -5.87 11.24 -12.20
C ILE A 89 -4.37 11.22 -12.42
N THR A 90 -3.82 12.30 -12.95
CA THR A 90 -2.37 12.47 -13.16
C THR A 90 -1.88 13.80 -12.58
N SER A 91 -0.57 14.03 -12.62
CA SER A 91 0.04 15.29 -12.22
C SER A 91 0.82 15.94 -13.35
N ALA A 92 1.03 17.25 -13.27
CA ALA A 92 1.75 18.00 -14.27
C ALA A 92 2.78 18.93 -13.62
N GLN A 93 4.00 18.92 -14.13
CA GLN A 93 5.00 19.89 -13.72
C GLN A 93 4.78 21.21 -14.44
N ASN A 94 4.87 22.33 -13.73
CA ASN A 94 4.90 23.66 -14.34
C ASN A 94 6.05 23.80 -15.36
N ASN A 95 5.92 24.75 -16.27
CA ASN A 95 6.93 25.14 -17.24
C ASN A 95 7.46 23.96 -18.08
N THR A 96 6.60 22.98 -18.33
CA THR A 96 6.97 21.70 -18.95
C THR A 96 5.86 21.23 -19.87
N ARG A 97 6.24 20.80 -21.08
CA ARG A 97 5.31 20.25 -22.08
C ARG A 97 4.80 18.88 -21.68
N ILE A 98 3.61 18.51 -22.16
CA ILE A 98 3.08 17.15 -22.02
C ILE A 98 3.91 16.12 -22.78
N PHE A 99 3.77 14.86 -22.40
CA PHE A 99 4.16 13.73 -23.23
C PHE A 99 3.00 13.33 -24.14
N ASP A 100 2.97 13.86 -25.37
CA ASP A 100 1.86 13.76 -26.32
C ASP A 100 1.28 12.35 -26.50
N SER A 101 2.13 11.33 -26.70
CA SER A 101 1.62 9.98 -26.96
C SER A 101 0.93 9.38 -25.75
N PHE A 102 1.49 9.58 -24.55
CA PHE A 102 0.86 9.17 -23.30
C PHE A 102 -0.43 9.93 -23.02
N PHE A 103 -0.43 11.25 -23.24
CA PHE A 103 -1.62 12.06 -23.02
C PHE A 103 -2.76 11.64 -23.96
N LYS A 104 -2.48 11.39 -25.24
CA LYS A 104 -3.46 10.84 -26.20
C LYS A 104 -3.98 9.46 -25.76
N ALA A 105 -3.11 8.59 -25.27
CA ALA A 105 -3.52 7.28 -24.76
C ALA A 105 -4.44 7.40 -23.53
N ILE A 106 -4.16 8.34 -22.61
CA ILE A 106 -5.06 8.65 -21.48
C ILE A 106 -6.42 9.13 -21.97
N LEU A 107 -6.46 10.06 -22.93
CA LEU A 107 -7.73 10.57 -23.46
C LEU A 107 -8.55 9.44 -24.11
N GLY A 108 -7.91 8.56 -24.89
CA GLY A 108 -8.56 7.38 -25.46
C GLY A 108 -9.04 6.39 -24.39
N PHE A 109 -8.29 6.22 -23.30
CA PHE A 109 -8.74 5.43 -22.15
C PHE A 109 -9.96 6.04 -21.45
N CYS A 110 -9.96 7.37 -21.26
CA CYS A 110 -11.07 8.10 -20.67
C CYS A 110 -12.35 7.94 -21.49
N ASP A 111 -12.26 8.12 -22.82
CA ASP A 111 -13.38 7.92 -23.74
C ASP A 111 -13.92 6.48 -23.68
N HIS A 112 -13.03 5.48 -23.80
CA HIS A 112 -13.39 4.06 -23.78
C HIS A 112 -14.08 3.63 -22.47
N ASN A 113 -13.67 4.19 -21.33
CA ASN A 113 -14.17 3.80 -20.01
C ASN A 113 -15.22 4.76 -19.43
N GLY A 114 -15.54 5.86 -20.13
CA GLY A 114 -16.41 6.91 -19.64
C GLY A 114 -15.88 7.57 -18.36
N ALA A 115 -14.57 7.86 -18.33
CA ALA A 115 -13.88 8.45 -17.19
C ALA A 115 -13.52 9.92 -17.45
N GLU A 116 -13.55 10.73 -16.40
CA GLU A 116 -13.12 12.14 -16.45
C GLU A 116 -11.62 12.25 -16.11
N LEU A 117 -10.88 13.07 -16.86
CA LEU A 117 -9.47 13.34 -16.58
C LEU A 117 -9.33 14.48 -15.57
N LEU A 118 -8.62 14.24 -14.48
CA LEU A 118 -8.24 15.25 -13.48
C LEU A 118 -6.71 15.38 -13.46
N VAL A 119 -6.21 16.61 -13.58
CA VAL A 119 -4.77 16.91 -13.55
C VAL A 119 -4.48 17.90 -12.42
N ALA A 120 -3.57 17.56 -11.52
CA ALA A 120 -3.05 18.56 -10.56
C ALA A 120 -1.65 19.00 -10.96
N GLY A 121 -1.43 20.32 -10.96
CA GLY A 121 -0.10 20.87 -11.16
C GLY A 121 0.82 20.57 -9.97
N PHE A 122 2.12 20.72 -10.12
CA PHE A 122 3.05 20.93 -9.00
C PHE A 122 4.16 21.88 -9.46
N SER A 123 4.63 22.70 -8.52
CA SER A 123 5.63 23.72 -8.77
C SER A 123 7.06 23.19 -8.59
N TYR A 124 7.93 23.61 -9.50
CA TYR A 124 9.35 23.34 -9.50
C TYR A 124 10.08 24.54 -10.10
N ASN A 125 10.70 25.33 -9.23
CA ASN A 125 11.43 26.52 -9.61
C ASN A 125 12.89 26.17 -9.93
N LYS A 126 13.28 26.35 -11.20
CA LYS A 126 14.67 26.16 -11.66
C LYS A 126 15.52 27.43 -11.58
N ASN A 127 14.90 28.60 -11.42
CA ASN A 127 15.53 29.92 -11.50
C ASN A 127 15.84 30.55 -10.14
N ALA A 128 15.24 30.07 -9.04
CA ALA A 128 15.54 30.59 -7.71
C ALA A 128 16.84 29.98 -7.14
N PHE A 129 17.98 30.56 -7.53
CA PHE A 129 19.25 30.35 -6.83
C PHE A 129 19.20 30.80 -5.36
N GLU A 130 18.26 31.68 -5.00
CA GLU A 130 18.18 32.27 -3.65
C GLU A 130 16.99 31.76 -2.81
N ASN A 131 15.91 31.19 -3.38
CA ASN A 131 14.72 30.79 -2.62
C ASN A 131 13.81 29.74 -3.33
N PRO A 132 14.20 28.46 -3.41
CA PRO A 132 13.41 27.42 -4.08
C PRO A 132 12.02 27.14 -3.48
N HIS A 133 11.72 27.65 -2.27
CA HIS A 133 10.45 27.42 -1.56
C HIS A 133 9.44 28.57 -1.66
N GLN A 134 9.73 29.63 -2.42
CA GLN A 134 8.83 30.80 -2.50
C GLN A 134 7.80 30.72 -3.62
N GLN A 135 8.02 29.90 -4.65
CA GLN A 135 7.04 29.69 -5.71
C GLN A 135 6.09 28.56 -5.34
N THR A 136 4.82 28.78 -5.64
CA THR A 136 3.74 27.80 -5.47
C THR A 136 2.98 27.70 -6.78
N LYS A 137 2.06 26.73 -6.92
CA LYS A 137 1.19 26.64 -8.11
C LYS A 137 0.41 27.93 -8.44
N ALA A 138 0.29 28.87 -7.49
CA ALA A 138 -0.40 30.16 -7.66
C ALA A 138 0.52 31.30 -8.14
N SER A 139 1.83 31.05 -8.36
CA SER A 139 2.77 32.06 -8.84
C SER A 139 2.50 32.44 -10.31
N GLU A 140 2.38 33.73 -10.60
CA GLU A 140 1.98 34.27 -11.93
C GLU A 140 2.94 33.94 -13.07
N ASP A 141 4.21 33.65 -12.77
CA ASP A 141 5.24 33.32 -13.76
C ASP A 141 5.26 31.84 -14.16
N LEU A 142 4.44 31.01 -13.50
CA LEU A 142 4.33 29.59 -13.81
C LEU A 142 3.25 29.35 -14.86
N TRP A 143 3.59 28.62 -15.91
CA TRP A 143 2.63 28.16 -16.91
C TRP A 143 2.50 26.64 -16.90
N TYR A 144 1.36 26.16 -17.36
CA TYR A 144 1.06 24.75 -17.60
C TYR A 144 0.63 24.59 -19.06
N ASP A 145 0.94 23.44 -19.65
CA ASP A 145 0.63 23.20 -21.07
C ASP A 145 -0.87 23.44 -21.36
N GLU A 146 -1.16 24.10 -22.48
CA GLU A 146 -2.53 24.46 -22.87
C GLU A 146 -3.45 23.23 -22.96
N ALA A 147 -2.89 22.08 -23.37
CA ALA A 147 -3.63 20.83 -23.48
C ALA A 147 -4.20 20.33 -22.16
N ILE A 148 -3.61 20.71 -21.02
CA ILE A 148 -4.08 20.27 -19.69
C ILE A 148 -4.99 21.28 -18.99
N GLN A 149 -5.09 22.52 -19.48
CA GLN A 149 -5.87 23.59 -18.85
C GLN A 149 -7.33 23.20 -18.56
N PRO A 150 -8.06 22.51 -19.45
CA PRO A 150 -9.44 22.09 -19.18
C PRO A 150 -9.58 21.09 -18.03
N PHE A 151 -8.50 20.41 -17.66
CA PHE A 151 -8.49 19.30 -16.70
C PHE A 151 -7.86 19.68 -15.36
N LEU A 152 -7.39 20.92 -15.18
CA LEU A 152 -6.67 21.34 -13.99
C LEU A 152 -7.57 21.41 -12.75
N VAL A 153 -7.18 20.66 -11.71
CA VAL A 153 -7.84 20.61 -10.41
C VAL A 153 -6.82 20.77 -9.28
N ASN A 154 -6.70 22.00 -8.77
CA ASN A 154 -5.77 22.36 -7.68
C ASN A 154 -6.47 22.52 -6.32
N ALA A 155 -7.65 21.93 -6.14
CA ALA A 155 -8.40 21.92 -4.88
C ALA A 155 -8.57 20.47 -4.38
N PRO A 156 -8.69 20.25 -3.05
CA PRO A 156 -9.00 18.93 -2.55
C PRO A 156 -10.37 18.50 -3.06
N THR A 157 -10.46 17.29 -3.59
CA THR A 157 -11.64 16.79 -4.28
C THR A 157 -12.01 15.41 -3.78
N ARG A 158 -13.20 15.27 -3.20
CA ARG A 158 -13.77 14.00 -2.73
C ARG A 158 -14.33 13.22 -3.92
N LEU A 159 -13.76 12.04 -4.16
CA LEU A 159 -14.16 11.13 -5.24
C LEU A 159 -15.19 10.10 -4.76
N ALA A 160 -14.99 9.57 -3.54
CA ALA A 160 -15.90 8.66 -2.87
C ALA A 160 -16.03 9.01 -1.38
N LYS A 161 -16.84 8.26 -0.63
CA LYS A 161 -17.09 8.50 0.81
C LYS A 161 -15.78 8.61 1.59
N ASP A 162 -14.85 7.71 1.34
CA ASP A 162 -13.56 7.54 2.03
C ASP A 162 -12.36 7.65 1.06
N LEU A 163 -12.49 8.41 -0.04
CA LEU A 163 -11.40 8.67 -0.99
C LEU A 163 -11.35 10.14 -1.42
N VAL A 164 -10.18 10.77 -1.24
CA VAL A 164 -9.94 12.17 -1.57
C VAL A 164 -8.73 12.30 -2.49
N PHE A 165 -8.89 13.04 -3.58
CA PHE A 165 -7.79 13.55 -4.38
C PHE A 165 -7.29 14.87 -3.79
N CYS A 166 -6.03 14.91 -3.39
CA CYS A 166 -5.39 16.05 -2.74
C CYS A 166 -4.71 16.95 -3.78
N GLY A 167 -5.48 17.45 -4.76
CA GLY A 167 -4.97 18.24 -5.89
C GLY A 167 -4.31 19.56 -5.48
N GLU A 168 -4.61 20.07 -4.30
CA GLU A 168 -4.01 21.26 -3.70
C GLU A 168 -2.57 21.06 -3.22
N LEU A 169 -2.16 19.82 -2.92
CA LEU A 169 -0.82 19.55 -2.39
C LEU A 169 0.25 19.90 -3.42
N ASP A 170 1.17 20.79 -3.05
CA ASP A 170 2.28 21.23 -3.89
C ASP A 170 3.60 20.61 -3.39
N ILE A 171 3.80 19.34 -3.72
CA ILE A 171 4.95 18.57 -3.26
C ILE A 171 6.09 18.73 -4.26
N LEU A 172 7.26 19.11 -3.76
CA LEU A 172 8.47 19.20 -4.58
C LEU A 172 8.73 17.88 -5.30
N PRO A 173 8.94 17.89 -6.63
CA PRO A 173 9.13 16.65 -7.39
C PRO A 173 10.45 15.94 -7.05
N THR A 174 11.35 16.59 -6.31
CA THR A 174 12.59 16.01 -5.76
C THR A 174 12.42 15.36 -4.38
N ALA A 175 11.21 15.31 -3.83
CA ALA A 175 10.94 14.64 -2.55
C ALA A 175 11.31 13.14 -2.64
N VAL A 176 12.10 12.67 -1.67
CA VAL A 176 12.52 11.25 -1.64
C VAL A 176 11.33 10.33 -1.38
N ASP A 177 10.47 10.71 -0.44
CA ASP A 177 9.20 10.06 -0.13
C ASP A 177 8.09 11.13 -0.19
N PRO A 178 7.30 11.18 -1.28
CA PRO A 178 6.25 12.19 -1.45
C PRO A 178 5.07 12.03 -0.47
N MET A 179 4.97 10.92 0.25
CA MET A 179 3.88 10.67 1.20
C MET A 179 4.31 10.96 2.66
N SER A 180 5.57 11.35 2.87
CA SER A 180 6.12 11.58 4.20
C SER A 180 5.34 12.63 4.97
N GLY A 181 4.81 12.25 6.14
CA GLY A 181 4.05 13.14 7.03
C GLY A 181 2.57 13.30 6.67
N LEU A 182 2.06 12.56 5.66
CA LEU A 182 0.68 12.67 5.20
C LEU A 182 -0.25 11.55 5.73
N ASP A 183 0.22 10.69 6.63
CA ASP A 183 -0.52 9.56 7.20
C ASP A 183 -1.88 9.93 7.81
N SER A 184 -1.97 11.11 8.42
CA SER A 184 -3.18 11.67 9.04
C SER A 184 -3.85 12.74 8.19
N TYR A 185 -3.27 13.13 7.05
CA TYR A 185 -3.73 14.27 6.25
C TYR A 185 -5.18 14.12 5.79
N THR A 186 -5.56 12.92 5.36
CA THR A 186 -6.92 12.58 4.93
C THR A 186 -7.78 11.96 6.05
N LYS A 187 -7.34 12.05 7.32
CA LYS A 187 -8.00 11.49 8.52
C LYS A 187 -8.36 10.01 8.37
N SER A 188 -9.64 9.70 8.12
CA SER A 188 -10.18 8.34 7.94
C SER A 188 -10.38 7.95 6.47
N SER A 189 -10.06 8.84 5.53
CA SER A 189 -10.13 8.56 4.09
C SER A 189 -8.77 8.08 3.55
N SER A 190 -8.81 7.42 2.41
CA SER A 190 -7.67 7.23 1.51
C SER A 190 -7.37 8.53 0.76
N GLY A 191 -6.13 8.69 0.30
CA GLY A 191 -5.63 9.90 -0.36
C GLY A 191 -4.91 9.60 -1.68
N ILE A 192 -5.14 10.42 -2.69
CA ILE A 192 -4.38 10.42 -3.95
C ILE A 192 -3.61 11.74 -4.02
N ILE A 193 -2.29 11.66 -4.14
CA ILE A 193 -1.37 12.79 -4.02
C ILE A 193 -0.69 13.05 -5.38
N PRO A 194 -0.76 14.27 -5.93
CA PRO A 194 -0.10 14.57 -7.19
C PRO A 194 1.42 14.58 -7.02
N HIS A 195 2.11 13.70 -7.76
CA HIS A 195 3.56 13.63 -7.76
C HIS A 195 4.08 12.78 -8.94
N ALA A 196 5.22 13.14 -9.52
CA ALA A 196 5.81 12.43 -10.66
C ALA A 196 6.30 11.00 -10.35
N LYS A 197 6.69 10.74 -9.11
CA LYS A 197 7.09 9.41 -8.63
C LYS A 197 5.87 8.59 -8.21
N ILE A 198 5.80 7.33 -8.63
CA ILE A 198 4.78 6.37 -8.16
C ILE A 198 5.16 5.78 -6.80
N ALA A 199 4.23 5.83 -5.86
CA ALA A 199 4.32 5.27 -4.54
C ALA A 199 2.91 4.92 -4.04
N MET A 200 2.84 3.91 -3.17
CA MET A 200 1.60 3.50 -2.54
C MET A 200 1.89 2.97 -1.14
N LYS A 201 1.02 3.30 -0.18
CA LYS A 201 1.13 2.87 1.21
C LYS A 201 -0.23 2.45 1.74
N SER A 202 -0.35 1.21 2.19
CA SER A 202 -1.46 0.79 3.05
C SER A 202 -1.25 1.29 4.49
N MET A 203 -2.32 1.82 5.10
CA MET A 203 -2.32 2.43 6.44
C MET A 203 -3.19 1.64 7.40
N ALA A 204 -2.73 1.58 8.65
CA ALA A 204 -3.38 0.80 9.68
C ALA A 204 -4.75 1.38 10.08
N VAL A 205 -5.72 0.48 10.27
CA VAL A 205 -7.08 0.77 10.74
C VAL A 205 -7.49 -0.20 11.85
N MET A 206 -8.57 0.11 12.57
CA MET A 206 -9.12 -0.81 13.56
C MET A 206 -9.68 -2.08 12.89
N LYS A 207 -9.71 -3.19 13.63
CA LYS A 207 -10.25 -4.46 13.13
C LYS A 207 -11.68 -4.29 12.58
N GLY A 208 -11.96 -5.00 11.49
CA GLY A 208 -13.24 -4.95 10.79
C GLY A 208 -13.40 -3.76 9.84
N GLN A 209 -12.43 -2.86 9.76
CA GLN A 209 -12.40 -1.79 8.75
C GLN A 209 -11.48 -2.17 7.59
N HIS A 210 -11.80 -1.68 6.40
CA HIS A 210 -10.89 -1.77 5.26
C HIS A 210 -9.70 -0.84 5.46
N ALA A 211 -8.51 -1.31 5.11
CA ALA A 211 -7.31 -0.48 5.14
C ALA A 211 -7.49 0.79 4.28
N ARG A 212 -6.84 1.86 4.72
CA ARG A 212 -6.79 3.12 3.97
C ARG A 212 -5.49 3.16 3.17
N PHE A 213 -5.51 3.87 2.06
CA PHE A 213 -4.37 3.91 1.16
C PHE A 213 -3.94 5.35 0.87
N LEU A 214 -2.64 5.57 0.79
CA LEU A 214 -2.08 6.73 0.09
C LEU A 214 -1.51 6.26 -1.24
N TYR A 215 -1.82 7.02 -2.29
CA TYR A 215 -1.31 6.81 -3.64
C TYR A 215 -0.62 8.08 -4.12
N THR A 216 0.35 7.93 -5.01
CA THR A 216 0.76 9.02 -5.90
C THR A 216 0.42 8.73 -7.34
N THR A 217 0.29 9.78 -8.14
CA THR A 217 -0.30 9.71 -9.48
C THR A 217 0.67 9.28 -10.58
N GLY A 218 1.93 9.69 -10.53
CA GLY A 218 2.74 9.84 -11.74
C GLY A 218 2.45 11.16 -12.44
N ALA A 219 3.18 11.47 -13.51
CA ALA A 219 3.02 12.73 -14.25
C ALA A 219 2.68 12.52 -15.75
N CYS A 220 2.02 13.50 -16.36
CA CYS A 220 1.75 13.55 -17.80
C CYS A 220 2.70 14.48 -18.56
N THR A 221 3.57 15.22 -17.85
CA THR A 221 4.56 16.15 -18.41
C THR A 221 5.94 15.52 -18.51
N GLN A 222 6.76 16.01 -19.44
CA GLN A 222 8.13 15.56 -19.68
C GLN A 222 9.04 15.72 -18.45
N LEU A 223 10.22 15.09 -18.49
CA LEU A 223 11.22 15.20 -17.44
C LEU A 223 11.89 16.58 -17.51
N ASN A 224 11.83 17.36 -16.43
CA ASN A 224 12.40 18.70 -16.39
C ASN A 224 13.03 19.02 -15.03
N TYR A 225 14.24 18.53 -14.80
CA TYR A 225 14.91 18.59 -13.49
C TYR A 225 16.16 19.48 -13.50
N ILE A 226 16.57 19.98 -12.33
CA ILE A 226 17.88 20.61 -12.15
C ILE A 226 18.93 19.51 -12.12
N GLN A 227 19.97 19.62 -12.95
CA GLN A 227 21.03 18.62 -13.11
C GLN A 227 22.04 18.63 -11.95
N ARG A 228 21.54 18.28 -10.75
CA ARG A 228 22.25 18.04 -9.49
C ARG A 228 21.72 16.76 -8.86
N LYS A 229 22.39 16.22 -7.85
CA LYS A 229 22.04 14.93 -7.19
C LYS A 229 20.54 14.75 -6.93
N ALA A 230 19.86 15.76 -6.38
CA ALA A 230 18.43 15.66 -6.08
C ALA A 230 17.56 15.58 -7.35
N GLY A 231 17.84 16.42 -8.36
CA GLY A 231 17.10 16.39 -9.61
C GLY A 231 17.41 15.18 -10.47
N GLN A 232 18.66 14.72 -10.53
CA GLN A 232 19.03 13.47 -11.24
C GLN A 232 18.36 12.23 -10.62
N LYS A 233 18.27 12.18 -9.29
CA LYS A 233 17.49 11.13 -8.61
C LYS A 233 15.99 11.24 -8.90
N ALA A 234 15.45 12.45 -8.96
CA ALA A 234 14.05 12.68 -9.27
C ALA A 234 13.71 12.29 -10.72
N GLU A 235 14.61 12.62 -11.65
CA GLU A 235 14.55 12.25 -13.06
C GLU A 235 14.52 10.72 -13.22
N PHE A 236 15.40 10.00 -12.54
CA PHE A 236 15.39 8.53 -12.51
C PHE A 236 14.08 7.93 -11.98
N HIS A 237 13.43 8.60 -11.02
CA HIS A 237 12.17 8.16 -10.42
C HIS A 237 10.93 8.80 -11.06
N HIS A 238 11.09 9.59 -12.12
CA HIS A 238 9.97 10.18 -12.84
C HIS A 238 9.24 9.07 -13.59
N VAL A 239 7.93 8.97 -13.38
CA VAL A 239 7.10 7.99 -14.04
C VAL A 239 5.97 8.70 -14.78
N PHE A 240 5.93 8.47 -16.09
CA PHE A 240 4.75 8.79 -16.89
C PHE A 240 3.60 7.89 -16.45
N GLY A 241 2.61 8.46 -15.78
CA GLY A 241 1.60 7.66 -15.11
C GLY A 241 0.38 8.42 -14.61
N ALA A 242 -0.65 7.66 -14.32
CA ALA A 242 -1.90 8.12 -13.73
C ALA A 242 -2.46 7.05 -12.76
N ILE A 243 -3.45 7.44 -11.96
CA ILE A 243 -4.31 6.52 -11.21
C ILE A 243 -5.69 6.55 -11.86
N TYR A 244 -6.19 5.37 -12.24
CA TYR A 244 -7.58 5.20 -12.58
C TYR A 244 -8.38 4.86 -11.33
N VAL A 245 -9.49 5.56 -11.11
CA VAL A 245 -10.43 5.34 -10.03
C VAL A 245 -11.79 5.01 -10.62
N GLU A 246 -12.43 3.98 -10.11
CA GLU A 246 -13.81 3.65 -10.43
C GLU A 246 -14.60 3.34 -9.16
N VAL A 247 -15.86 3.75 -9.14
CA VAL A 247 -16.80 3.60 -8.03
C VAL A 247 -18.03 2.88 -8.54
N ASP A 248 -18.43 1.81 -7.87
CA ASP A 248 -19.65 1.09 -8.23
C ASP A 248 -20.90 1.72 -7.60
N GLU A 249 -22.07 1.13 -7.89
CA GLU A 249 -23.35 1.63 -7.39
C GLU A 249 -23.48 1.56 -5.86
N SER A 250 -22.80 0.62 -5.21
CA SER A 250 -22.75 0.51 -3.74
C SER A 250 -21.79 1.49 -3.09
N GLY A 251 -20.97 2.21 -3.88
CA GLY A 251 -19.97 3.14 -3.41
C GLY A 251 -18.63 2.50 -3.06
N ASP A 252 -18.44 1.22 -3.38
CA ASP A 252 -17.12 0.59 -3.32
C ASP A 252 -16.26 1.17 -4.44
N TRP A 253 -15.01 1.48 -4.13
CA TRP A 253 -14.10 2.07 -5.10
C TRP A 253 -12.82 1.26 -5.27
N PHE A 254 -12.27 1.35 -6.47
CA PHE A 254 -11.09 0.62 -6.92
C PHE A 254 -10.11 1.60 -7.57
N CYS A 255 -8.83 1.46 -7.24
CA CYS A 255 -7.76 2.26 -7.83
C CYS A 255 -6.78 1.35 -8.57
N ARG A 256 -6.32 1.75 -9.76
CA ARG A 256 -5.26 1.06 -10.51
C ARG A 256 -4.23 2.04 -11.06
N GLN A 257 -2.96 1.65 -11.00
CA GLN A 257 -1.87 2.42 -11.59
C GLN A 257 -1.85 2.22 -13.11
N LEU A 258 -1.98 3.31 -13.85
CA LEU A 258 -1.76 3.36 -15.29
C LEU A 258 -0.33 3.87 -15.52
N ILE A 259 0.59 3.00 -15.94
CA ILE A 259 2.00 3.36 -16.08
C ILE A 259 2.44 3.16 -17.52
N ALA A 260 2.96 4.23 -18.13
CA ALA A 260 3.36 4.24 -19.52
C ALA A 260 4.74 3.60 -19.75
N GLY A 261 4.89 2.96 -20.89
CA GLY A 261 6.16 2.65 -21.52
C GLY A 261 6.84 3.91 -22.09
N SER A 262 8.02 3.73 -22.69
CA SER A 262 8.77 4.82 -23.33
C SER A 262 8.08 5.38 -24.58
N ASP A 263 7.17 4.62 -25.19
CA ASP A 263 6.34 5.03 -26.31
C ASP A 263 5.06 5.78 -25.88
N GLY A 264 4.79 5.85 -24.57
CA GLY A 264 3.58 6.43 -24.00
C GLY A 264 2.38 5.49 -23.97
N SER A 265 2.52 4.23 -24.40
CA SER A 265 1.45 3.24 -24.29
C SER A 265 1.43 2.60 -22.89
N PHE A 266 0.28 2.12 -22.46
CA PHE A 266 0.13 1.46 -21.16
C PHE A 266 -0.91 0.34 -21.21
N TYR A 267 -1.00 -0.43 -20.13
CA TYR A 267 -1.95 -1.53 -19.99
C TYR A 267 -2.89 -1.27 -18.82
N ASP A 268 -4.13 -1.73 -18.95
CA ASP A 268 -5.07 -1.90 -17.84
C ASP A 268 -5.82 -3.20 -18.04
N LEU A 269 -5.71 -4.11 -17.06
CA LEU A 269 -6.35 -5.42 -17.08
C LEU A 269 -6.02 -6.21 -18.37
N ASP A 270 -7.01 -6.52 -19.20
CA ASP A 270 -6.86 -7.31 -20.43
C ASP A 270 -6.68 -6.47 -21.70
N LYS A 271 -6.29 -5.19 -21.56
CA LYS A 271 -6.18 -4.25 -22.68
C LYS A 271 -4.89 -3.44 -22.66
N HIS A 272 -4.45 -3.09 -23.86
CA HIS A 272 -3.35 -2.18 -24.15
C HIS A 272 -3.89 -0.92 -24.81
N TYR A 273 -3.44 0.23 -24.33
CA TYR A 273 -3.87 1.56 -24.75
C TYR A 273 -2.66 2.32 -25.29
N SER A 274 -2.80 2.88 -26.49
CA SER A 274 -1.77 3.67 -27.15
C SER A 274 -2.38 4.93 -27.77
N ALA A 275 -1.53 5.84 -28.23
CA ALA A 275 -1.98 7.01 -28.99
C ALA A 275 -2.72 6.66 -30.30
N CYS A 276 -2.54 5.43 -30.80
CA CYS A 276 -3.12 4.96 -32.06
C CYS A 276 -4.38 4.11 -31.88
N GLY A 277 -4.75 3.76 -30.64
CA GLY A 277 -5.94 2.96 -30.35
C GLY A 277 -5.74 1.93 -29.24
N ILE A 278 -6.72 1.03 -29.15
CA ILE A 278 -6.87 0.05 -28.07
C ILE A 278 -6.80 -1.34 -28.66
N SER A 279 -6.07 -2.24 -28.01
CA SER A 279 -5.99 -3.65 -28.38
C SER A 279 -6.15 -4.56 -27.15
N ARG A 280 -6.50 -5.82 -27.37
CA ARG A 280 -6.51 -6.81 -26.27
C ARG A 280 -5.09 -7.24 -25.96
N ALA A 281 -4.79 -7.37 -24.67
CA ALA A 281 -3.49 -7.82 -24.21
C ALA A 281 -3.64 -8.75 -23.03
N ARG A 282 -2.89 -9.85 -23.08
CA ARG A 282 -2.75 -10.77 -21.97
C ARG A 282 -1.76 -10.22 -20.95
N VAL A 283 -2.04 -10.35 -19.65
CA VAL A 283 -1.08 -9.97 -18.61
C VAL A 283 0.08 -10.97 -18.55
N GLU A 284 1.26 -10.49 -18.15
CA GLU A 284 2.44 -11.34 -18.05
C GLU A 284 2.30 -12.28 -16.85
N ALA A 285 2.10 -11.71 -15.66
CA ALA A 285 2.00 -12.48 -14.44
C ALA A 285 1.06 -11.87 -13.41
N ILE A 286 0.55 -12.71 -12.50
CA ILE A 286 -0.09 -12.27 -11.26
C ILE A 286 0.73 -12.79 -10.07
N THR A 287 1.19 -11.88 -9.21
CA THR A 287 1.66 -12.25 -7.88
C THR A 287 0.49 -12.10 -6.92
N TRP A 288 -0.01 -13.23 -6.41
CA TRP A 288 -1.11 -13.24 -5.46
C TRP A 288 -0.65 -12.75 -4.08
N GLY A 289 -1.61 -12.31 -3.28
CA GLY A 289 -1.33 -12.05 -1.87
C GLY A 289 -1.16 -13.37 -1.12
N ASP A 290 -0.52 -13.33 0.03
CA ASP A 290 -0.24 -14.52 0.86
C ASP A 290 -1.50 -15.39 1.04
N PHE A 291 -1.43 -16.66 0.67
CA PHE A 291 -2.61 -17.52 0.54
C PHE A 291 -3.19 -17.90 1.89
N HIS A 292 -2.34 -18.41 2.79
CA HIS A 292 -2.69 -19.03 4.07
C HIS A 292 -3.92 -19.92 3.93
N GLU A 293 -3.81 -21.04 3.21
CA GLU A 293 -4.98 -21.88 2.84
C GLU A 293 -5.83 -22.29 4.07
N GLU A 294 -5.20 -22.61 5.21
CA GLU A 294 -5.93 -22.95 6.45
C GLU A 294 -6.66 -21.75 7.08
N LYS A 295 -6.33 -20.52 6.67
CA LYS A 295 -6.95 -19.24 7.05
C LYS A 295 -7.61 -18.52 5.86
N ARG A 296 -8.04 -19.27 4.85
CA ARG A 296 -8.62 -18.70 3.62
C ARG A 296 -9.82 -17.79 3.86
N ASP A 297 -9.91 -16.73 3.06
CA ASP A 297 -11.13 -15.96 2.85
C ASP A 297 -11.83 -16.47 1.59
N THR A 298 -12.93 -17.22 1.77
CA THR A 298 -13.63 -17.87 0.66
C THR A 298 -14.18 -16.87 -0.37
N GLN A 299 -14.56 -15.66 0.03
CA GLN A 299 -15.08 -14.67 -0.91
C GLN A 299 -13.96 -14.14 -1.82
N VAL A 300 -12.79 -13.90 -1.24
CA VAL A 300 -11.60 -13.43 -1.97
C VAL A 300 -11.09 -14.52 -2.91
N LEU A 301 -10.89 -15.75 -2.42
CA LEU A 301 -10.41 -16.84 -3.26
C LEU A 301 -11.36 -17.17 -4.41
N ASN A 302 -12.68 -17.13 -4.19
CA ASN A 302 -13.65 -17.33 -5.26
C ASN A 302 -13.54 -16.25 -6.36
N ALA A 303 -13.39 -14.98 -5.97
CA ALA A 303 -13.18 -13.90 -6.91
C ALA A 303 -11.79 -13.91 -7.57
N CYS A 304 -10.79 -14.55 -6.97
CA CYS A 304 -9.47 -14.75 -7.57
C CYS A 304 -9.44 -15.91 -8.58
N PHE A 305 -10.09 -17.04 -8.27
CA PHE A 305 -9.86 -18.32 -8.96
C PHE A 305 -11.10 -19.04 -9.47
N ASP A 306 -12.20 -19.03 -8.71
CA ASP A 306 -13.27 -20.04 -8.89
C ASP A 306 -14.47 -19.49 -9.69
N SER A 307 -14.73 -18.19 -9.66
CA SER A 307 -15.84 -17.59 -10.42
C SER A 307 -15.52 -17.50 -11.92
N GLU A 308 -16.56 -17.54 -12.75
CA GLU A 308 -16.43 -17.38 -14.22
C GLU A 308 -15.79 -16.03 -14.60
N HIS A 309 -16.00 -15.01 -13.77
CA HIS A 309 -15.39 -13.68 -13.92
C HIS A 309 -14.27 -13.43 -12.90
N SER A 310 -13.63 -14.51 -12.44
CA SER A 310 -12.50 -14.43 -11.53
C SER A 310 -11.34 -13.69 -12.19
N ILE A 311 -10.42 -13.19 -11.36
CA ILE A 311 -9.22 -12.50 -11.85
C ILE A 311 -8.41 -13.44 -12.75
N LEU A 312 -8.21 -14.71 -12.34
CA LEU A 312 -7.45 -15.69 -13.10
C LEU A 312 -8.08 -15.95 -14.48
N GLU A 313 -9.39 -16.22 -14.54
CA GLU A 313 -10.08 -16.51 -15.81
C GLU A 313 -10.23 -15.27 -16.70
N SER A 314 -10.38 -14.08 -16.11
CA SER A 314 -10.54 -12.82 -16.86
C SER A 314 -9.24 -12.33 -17.48
N LEU A 315 -8.14 -12.36 -16.71
CA LEU A 315 -6.86 -11.81 -17.15
C LEU A 315 -5.97 -12.83 -17.85
N ARG A 316 -6.21 -14.12 -17.59
CA ARG A 316 -5.49 -15.26 -18.14
C ARG A 316 -3.97 -15.04 -18.12
N PRO A 317 -3.30 -14.78 -16.99
CA PRO A 317 -1.85 -14.53 -16.95
C PRO A 317 -1.00 -15.65 -17.56
N ARG A 318 0.20 -15.34 -18.07
CA ARG A 318 1.16 -16.37 -18.52
C ARG A 318 1.73 -17.16 -17.34
N GLU A 319 2.02 -16.46 -16.24
CA GLU A 319 2.52 -17.06 -15.00
C GLU A 319 1.76 -16.54 -13.76
N GLN A 320 1.70 -17.35 -12.71
CA GLN A 320 1.18 -16.94 -11.41
C GLN A 320 2.14 -17.31 -10.28
N HIS A 321 2.33 -16.39 -9.34
CA HIS A 321 3.23 -16.58 -8.20
C HIS A 321 2.41 -16.72 -6.92
N VAL A 322 2.67 -17.82 -6.19
CA VAL A 322 1.99 -18.20 -4.95
C VAL A 322 2.97 -18.05 -3.80
N HIS A 323 2.57 -17.29 -2.78
CA HIS A 323 3.33 -17.05 -1.57
C HIS A 323 2.52 -17.50 -0.35
N ASP A 324 3.21 -17.92 0.72
CA ASP A 324 2.61 -18.36 1.99
C ASP A 324 1.43 -19.31 1.74
N LEU A 325 1.67 -20.39 0.99
CA LEU A 325 0.62 -21.33 0.62
C LEU A 325 -0.02 -21.96 1.87
N ALA A 326 0.83 -22.44 2.77
CA ALA A 326 0.43 -22.95 4.07
C ALA A 326 0.48 -21.84 5.13
N ASP A 327 -0.44 -21.83 6.09
CA ASP A 327 -0.32 -21.09 7.35
C ASP A 327 0.44 -21.91 8.41
N PHE A 328 0.41 -23.24 8.27
CA PHE A 328 0.93 -24.20 9.24
C PHE A 328 0.25 -24.11 10.61
N THR A 329 -1.05 -23.78 10.63
CA THR A 329 -1.84 -23.54 11.86
C THR A 329 -1.71 -24.68 12.88
N ALA A 330 -1.73 -25.93 12.41
CA ALA A 330 -1.76 -27.12 13.26
C ALA A 330 -0.66 -27.11 14.34
N ARG A 331 0.59 -26.79 13.96
CA ARG A 331 1.76 -26.85 14.87
C ARG A 331 2.72 -25.67 14.69
N ASN A 332 2.19 -24.50 14.33
CA ASN A 332 3.00 -23.29 14.17
C ASN A 332 3.83 -23.01 15.43
N HIS A 333 5.11 -22.72 15.23
CA HIS A 333 6.10 -22.55 16.30
C HIS A 333 5.77 -21.43 17.30
N HIS A 334 4.98 -20.42 16.90
CA HIS A 334 4.54 -19.35 17.79
C HIS A 334 3.55 -19.83 18.85
N ASN A 335 2.70 -20.80 18.52
CA ASN A 335 1.55 -21.16 19.36
C ASN A 335 1.52 -22.64 19.80
N ARG A 336 2.43 -23.49 19.30
CA ARG A 336 2.43 -24.93 19.62
C ARG A 336 2.65 -25.25 21.10
N GLY A 337 3.20 -24.33 21.89
CA GLY A 337 3.32 -24.46 23.34
C GLY A 337 2.06 -24.07 24.13
N SER A 338 1.05 -23.50 23.48
CA SER A 338 -0.18 -23.02 24.14
C SER A 338 -1.25 -24.11 24.17
N ALA A 339 -1.58 -24.60 25.38
CA ALA A 339 -2.62 -25.61 25.57
C ALA A 339 -3.99 -25.16 25.03
N TYR A 340 -4.35 -23.89 25.21
CA TYR A 340 -5.62 -23.36 24.70
C TYR A 340 -5.66 -23.29 23.18
N PHE A 341 -4.55 -22.93 22.54
CA PHE A 341 -4.47 -22.91 21.07
C PHE A 341 -4.55 -24.34 20.50
N LEU A 342 -3.87 -25.30 21.13
CA LEU A 342 -3.94 -26.71 20.73
C LEU A 342 -5.36 -27.28 20.88
N ALA A 343 -6.03 -26.99 22.00
CA ALA A 343 -7.42 -27.37 22.21
C ALA A 343 -8.34 -26.74 21.15
N GLN A 344 -8.22 -25.44 20.90
CA GLN A 344 -9.01 -24.75 19.88
C GLN A 344 -8.83 -25.38 18.50
N THR A 345 -7.58 -25.64 18.12
CA THR A 345 -7.22 -26.21 16.82
C THR A 345 -7.68 -27.66 16.68
N HIS A 346 -7.68 -28.43 17.78
CA HIS A 346 -8.22 -29.79 17.81
C HIS A 346 -9.74 -29.80 17.63
N PHE A 347 -10.47 -29.03 18.43
CA PHE A 347 -11.93 -29.00 18.37
C PHE A 347 -12.49 -28.34 17.10
N SER A 348 -11.69 -27.54 16.39
CA SER A 348 -12.02 -27.01 15.07
C SER A 348 -11.64 -27.93 13.89
N GLY A 349 -11.02 -29.09 14.15
CA GLY A 349 -10.59 -30.04 13.12
C GLY A 349 -9.29 -29.66 12.40
N GLY A 350 -8.57 -28.63 12.84
CA GLY A 350 -7.33 -28.14 12.21
C GLY A 350 -6.03 -28.72 12.78
N ALA A 351 -6.08 -29.77 13.59
CA ALA A 351 -4.90 -30.27 14.33
C ALA A 351 -3.95 -31.17 13.52
N SER A 352 -4.32 -31.54 12.31
CA SER A 352 -3.59 -32.47 11.44
C SER A 352 -2.71 -31.71 10.44
N VAL A 353 -1.38 -31.85 10.58
CA VAL A 353 -0.39 -31.31 9.64
C VAL A 353 -0.56 -31.96 8.26
N ARG A 354 -0.85 -33.26 8.22
CA ARG A 354 -1.09 -34.00 6.98
C ARG A 354 -2.26 -33.43 6.19
N ASP A 355 -3.36 -33.10 6.88
CA ASP A 355 -4.54 -32.53 6.22
C ASP A 355 -4.29 -31.10 5.75
N GLY A 356 -3.47 -30.32 6.47
CA GLY A 356 -2.98 -29.01 6.00
C GLY A 356 -2.18 -29.12 4.69
N MET A 357 -1.21 -30.05 4.62
CA MET A 357 -0.44 -30.30 3.39
C MET A 357 -1.32 -30.78 2.24
N LYS A 358 -2.32 -31.61 2.54
CA LYS A 358 -3.31 -32.03 1.56
C LYS A 358 -4.15 -30.85 1.05
N SER A 359 -4.59 -29.95 1.94
CA SER A 359 -5.34 -28.76 1.56
C SER A 359 -4.53 -27.85 0.62
N CYS A 360 -3.24 -27.68 0.90
CA CYS A 360 -2.32 -26.95 0.02
C CYS A 360 -2.21 -27.60 -1.37
N ALA A 361 -2.06 -28.92 -1.42
CA ALA A 361 -1.96 -29.67 -2.67
C ALA A 361 -3.26 -29.60 -3.50
N ASP A 362 -4.42 -29.74 -2.84
CA ASP A 362 -5.74 -29.65 -3.47
C ASP A 362 -5.97 -28.23 -4.01
N LYS A 363 -5.55 -27.18 -3.28
CA LYS A 363 -5.63 -25.79 -3.72
C LYS A 363 -4.73 -25.52 -4.93
N LEU A 364 -3.47 -25.95 -4.92
CA LEU A 364 -2.59 -25.81 -6.09
C LEU A 364 -3.19 -26.50 -7.31
N GLN A 365 -3.70 -27.72 -7.15
CA GLN A 365 -4.37 -28.45 -8.22
C GLN A 365 -5.61 -27.70 -8.75
N SER A 366 -6.38 -27.04 -7.89
CA SER A 366 -7.58 -26.31 -8.31
C SER A 366 -7.28 -25.04 -9.11
N ILE A 367 -6.10 -24.44 -8.92
CA ILE A 367 -5.68 -23.21 -9.62
C ILE A 367 -4.75 -23.47 -10.81
N GLU A 368 -4.34 -24.71 -11.07
CA GLU A 368 -3.56 -25.08 -12.25
C GLU A 368 -4.38 -24.85 -13.53
N ARG A 369 -3.74 -24.28 -14.55
CA ARG A 369 -4.30 -24.09 -15.89
C ARG A 369 -3.26 -24.44 -16.92
N SER A 370 -3.66 -25.07 -18.03
CA SER A 370 -2.72 -25.42 -19.12
C SER A 370 -2.03 -24.22 -19.76
N TRP A 371 -2.65 -23.04 -19.66
CA TRP A 371 -2.15 -21.80 -20.21
C TRP A 371 -1.36 -20.96 -19.20
N CYS A 372 -1.36 -21.29 -17.90
CA CYS A 372 -0.70 -20.52 -16.85
C CYS A 372 0.33 -21.38 -16.12
N ARG A 373 1.60 -20.97 -16.08
CA ARG A 373 2.60 -21.62 -15.23
C ARG A 373 2.39 -21.19 -13.78
N THR A 374 2.35 -22.15 -12.86
CA THR A 374 2.30 -21.85 -11.42
C THR A 374 3.71 -21.92 -10.84
N VAL A 375 4.10 -20.89 -10.09
CA VAL A 375 5.37 -20.84 -9.37
C VAL A 375 5.07 -20.62 -7.89
N VAL A 376 5.48 -21.55 -7.05
CA VAL A 376 5.38 -21.47 -5.58
C VAL A 376 6.70 -20.93 -5.06
N VAL A 377 6.63 -19.80 -4.38
CA VAL A 377 7.79 -19.10 -3.83
C VAL A 377 7.94 -19.49 -2.37
N GLU A 378 9.10 -20.06 -1.99
CA GLU A 378 9.33 -20.49 -0.62
C GLU A 378 9.20 -19.32 0.36
N SER A 379 8.43 -19.57 1.43
CA SER A 379 8.13 -18.58 2.45
C SER A 379 8.55 -19.00 3.85
N ASN A 380 8.44 -18.08 4.82
CA ASN A 380 8.68 -18.42 6.22
C ASN A 380 7.64 -19.42 6.79
N HIS A 381 6.45 -19.53 6.18
CA HIS A 381 5.48 -20.54 6.57
C HIS A 381 5.80 -21.91 5.99
N ASP A 382 6.35 -21.99 4.78
CA ASP A 382 6.86 -23.24 4.22
C ASP A 382 8.02 -23.79 5.08
N GLN A 383 8.92 -22.89 5.52
CA GLN A 383 10.00 -23.21 6.48
C GLN A 383 9.48 -23.68 7.85
N ALA A 384 8.25 -23.33 8.23
CA ALA A 384 7.67 -23.80 9.49
C ALA A 384 7.47 -25.31 9.51
N PHE A 385 7.28 -25.94 8.34
CA PHE A 385 7.21 -27.40 8.24
C PHE A 385 8.54 -28.07 8.58
N ARG A 386 9.64 -27.61 7.97
CA ARG A 386 11.00 -28.08 8.29
C ARG A 386 11.31 -27.89 9.77
N ARG A 387 11.03 -26.70 10.29
CA ARG A 387 11.23 -26.37 11.71
C ARG A 387 10.40 -27.25 12.66
N TRP A 388 9.20 -27.67 12.26
CA TRP A 388 8.40 -28.60 13.04
C TRP A 388 9.00 -30.00 13.08
N LEU A 389 9.59 -30.47 11.98
CA LEU A 389 10.31 -31.75 11.96
C LEU A 389 11.51 -31.73 12.91
N GLU A 390 12.27 -30.63 12.94
CA GLU A 390 13.48 -30.47 13.75
C GLU A 390 13.18 -30.25 15.24
N GLU A 391 12.22 -29.39 15.59
CA GLU A 391 12.08 -28.89 16.95
C GLU A 391 10.92 -29.52 17.76
N ALA A 392 9.94 -30.13 17.11
CA ALA A 392 8.78 -30.68 17.82
C ALA A 392 9.01 -32.11 18.30
N ASP A 393 8.48 -32.43 19.48
CA ASP A 393 8.36 -33.82 19.94
C ASP A 393 7.12 -34.46 19.29
N GLY A 394 7.27 -34.94 18.05
CA GLY A 394 6.19 -35.57 17.30
C GLY A 394 5.69 -36.88 17.91
N HIS A 395 6.50 -37.55 18.74
CA HIS A 395 6.11 -38.76 19.45
C HIS A 395 4.99 -38.49 20.48
N ARG A 396 4.97 -37.30 21.09
CA ARG A 396 3.91 -36.88 22.03
C ARG A 396 2.66 -36.33 21.36
N ASP A 397 2.63 -36.29 20.03
CA ASP A 397 1.53 -35.74 19.24
C ASP A 397 0.83 -36.86 18.44
N PRO A 398 -0.09 -37.64 19.04
CA PRO A 398 -0.64 -38.84 18.42
C PRO A 398 -1.35 -38.58 17.09
N ILE A 399 -1.86 -37.37 16.86
CA ILE A 399 -2.51 -36.98 15.60
C ILE A 399 -1.48 -36.92 14.47
N ASN A 400 -0.28 -36.40 14.75
CA ASN A 400 0.72 -36.12 13.74
C ASN A 400 1.93 -37.08 13.78
N ALA A 401 2.05 -37.92 14.80
CA ALA A 401 3.22 -38.76 15.07
C ALA A 401 3.67 -39.57 13.84
N SER A 402 2.75 -40.25 13.17
CA SER A 402 3.07 -41.06 11.98
C SER A 402 3.59 -40.21 10.81
N TYR A 403 3.04 -39.01 10.61
CA TYR A 403 3.45 -38.08 9.56
C TYR A 403 4.80 -37.46 9.89
N TRP A 404 5.01 -37.09 11.16
CA TRP A 404 6.28 -36.57 11.67
C TRP A 404 7.42 -37.60 11.51
N HIS A 405 7.20 -38.86 11.89
CA HIS A 405 8.20 -39.93 11.72
C HIS A 405 8.54 -40.18 10.25
N ARG A 406 7.53 -40.21 9.38
CA ARG A 406 7.73 -40.41 7.93
C ARG A 406 8.64 -39.34 7.33
N TRP A 407 8.36 -38.07 7.61
CA TRP A 407 9.12 -36.97 7.01
C TRP A 407 10.49 -36.79 7.65
N ASN A 408 10.65 -37.11 8.94
CA ASN A 408 11.98 -37.21 9.55
C ASN A 408 12.81 -38.32 8.90
N LEU A 409 12.25 -39.52 8.70
CA LEU A 409 12.95 -40.59 7.97
C LEU A 409 13.41 -40.11 6.59
N ARG A 410 12.51 -39.48 5.82
CA ARG A 410 12.84 -38.93 4.50
C ARG A 410 13.98 -37.89 4.56
N MET A 411 14.03 -37.05 5.60
CA MET A 411 15.13 -36.11 5.83
C MET A 411 16.45 -36.83 6.09
N PHE A 412 16.47 -37.84 6.97
CA PHE A 412 17.67 -38.62 7.25
C PHE A 412 18.17 -39.37 6.00
N GLU A 413 17.28 -39.98 5.23
CA GLU A 413 17.63 -40.62 3.95
C GLU A 413 18.23 -39.61 2.96
N ALA A 414 17.73 -38.36 2.93
CA ALA A 414 18.30 -37.30 2.09
C ALA A 414 19.73 -36.95 2.52
N ILE A 415 19.94 -36.82 3.83
CA ILE A 415 21.24 -36.48 4.43
C ILE A 415 22.25 -37.61 4.17
N GLU A 416 21.86 -38.87 4.35
CA GLU A 416 22.70 -40.03 4.03
C GLU A 416 23.10 -40.07 2.55
N ALA A 417 22.21 -39.62 1.66
CA ALA A 417 22.46 -39.51 0.24
C ALA A 417 23.24 -38.23 -0.16
N GLY A 418 23.51 -37.30 0.77
CA GLY A 418 24.16 -36.02 0.47
C GLY A 418 23.30 -35.06 -0.38
N VAL A 419 21.97 -35.18 -0.30
CA VAL A 419 21.02 -34.37 -1.06
C VAL A 419 20.23 -33.47 -0.11
N GLU A 420 20.10 -32.18 -0.44
CA GLU A 420 19.22 -31.25 0.28
C GLU A 420 17.80 -31.32 -0.31
N PRO A 421 16.80 -31.84 0.43
CA PRO A 421 15.45 -31.98 -0.09
C PRO A 421 14.65 -30.69 0.05
N LEU A 422 13.80 -30.40 -0.94
CA LEU A 422 12.72 -29.41 -0.80
C LEU A 422 11.54 -30.08 -0.07
N ILE A 423 11.69 -30.26 1.25
CA ILE A 423 10.82 -31.15 2.03
C ILE A 423 9.35 -30.73 2.00
N PHE A 424 9.08 -29.42 1.93
CA PHE A 424 7.73 -28.89 1.79
C PHE A 424 7.12 -29.24 0.43
N GLU A 425 7.86 -29.04 -0.67
CA GLU A 425 7.43 -29.43 -2.01
C GLU A 425 7.10 -30.92 -2.07
N GLU A 426 7.99 -31.78 -1.56
CA GLU A 426 7.77 -33.22 -1.55
C GLU A 426 6.52 -33.60 -0.76
N ALA A 427 6.28 -32.96 0.39
CA ALA A 427 5.09 -33.17 1.19
C ALA A 427 3.80 -32.78 0.48
N VAL A 428 3.77 -31.63 -0.17
CA VAL A 428 2.63 -31.16 -0.95
C VAL A 428 2.39 -32.08 -2.15
N ARG A 429 3.43 -32.38 -2.95
CA ARG A 429 3.28 -33.25 -4.14
C ARG A 429 2.83 -34.66 -3.76
N SER A 430 3.32 -35.21 -2.66
CA SER A 430 2.90 -36.55 -2.18
C SER A 430 1.44 -36.61 -1.73
N SER A 431 0.81 -35.45 -1.49
CA SER A 431 -0.56 -35.34 -1.00
C SER A 431 -1.60 -35.27 -2.13
N THR A 432 -1.19 -35.25 -3.40
CA THR A 432 -2.08 -35.24 -4.58
C THR A 432 -1.64 -36.22 -5.68
N LYS A 433 -2.61 -36.77 -6.42
CA LYS A 433 -2.36 -37.64 -7.58
C LYS A 433 -1.88 -36.88 -8.81
N SER A 434 -2.20 -35.59 -8.93
CA SER A 434 -1.77 -34.73 -10.06
C SER A 434 -0.24 -34.63 -10.15
N LYS A 435 0.45 -34.79 -9.00
CA LYS A 435 1.87 -34.48 -8.82
C LYS A 435 2.24 -33.03 -9.16
N LEU A 436 1.28 -32.18 -9.55
CA LEU A 436 1.45 -30.75 -9.85
C LEU A 436 2.51 -30.49 -10.93
N GLN A 437 2.43 -31.22 -12.05
CA GLN A 437 3.46 -31.22 -13.09
C GLN A 437 3.68 -29.85 -13.75
N ASN A 438 2.70 -28.94 -13.70
CA ASN A 438 2.82 -27.59 -14.24
C ASN A 438 3.11 -26.54 -13.15
N THR A 439 3.55 -27.00 -11.98
CA THR A 439 3.90 -26.17 -10.83
C THR A 439 5.40 -26.30 -10.53
N THR A 440 6.09 -25.16 -10.48
CA THR A 440 7.50 -25.06 -10.07
C THR A 440 7.56 -24.58 -8.62
N PHE A 441 8.36 -25.21 -7.78
CA PHE A 441 8.65 -24.73 -6.42
C PHE A 441 10.06 -24.15 -6.41
N LEU A 442 10.21 -22.96 -5.84
CA LEU A 442 11.50 -22.30 -5.68
C LEU A 442 12.08 -22.57 -4.29
N ARG A 443 13.40 -22.50 -4.17
CA ARG A 443 14.13 -22.40 -2.89
C ARG A 443 14.22 -20.94 -2.44
N GLU A 444 14.52 -20.72 -1.16
CA GLU A 444 14.61 -19.39 -0.52
C GLU A 444 15.54 -18.42 -1.28
N ASP A 445 16.65 -18.94 -1.84
CA ASP A 445 17.66 -18.16 -2.57
C ASP A 445 17.55 -18.26 -4.10
N ASP A 446 16.53 -18.94 -4.63
CA ASP A 446 16.32 -19.01 -6.08
C ASP A 446 15.84 -17.66 -6.63
N SER A 447 16.45 -17.23 -7.73
CA SER A 447 16.00 -16.05 -8.49
C SER A 447 15.00 -16.48 -9.57
N TRP A 448 13.86 -15.78 -9.65
CA TRP A 448 12.87 -15.97 -10.69
C TRP A 448 12.54 -14.64 -11.35
N VAL A 449 13.13 -14.41 -12.53
CA VAL A 449 13.03 -13.12 -13.22
C VAL A 449 12.07 -13.22 -14.41
N ILE A 450 11.05 -12.36 -14.41
CA ILE A 450 10.12 -12.19 -15.53
C ILE A 450 10.38 -10.86 -16.26
N CYS A 451 9.84 -10.71 -17.47
CA CYS A 451 10.06 -9.54 -18.34
C CYS A 451 11.55 -9.21 -18.53
N ALA A 452 12.40 -10.22 -18.71
CA ALA A 452 13.85 -10.04 -18.82
C ALA A 452 14.29 -9.21 -20.05
N ASP A 453 13.42 -9.10 -21.06
CA ASP A 453 13.56 -8.22 -22.21
C ASP A 453 13.32 -6.72 -21.88
N GLN A 454 12.76 -6.44 -20.70
CA GLN A 454 12.43 -5.09 -20.23
C GLN A 454 13.49 -4.61 -19.22
N GLY A 455 14.67 -4.20 -19.69
CA GLY A 455 15.77 -3.76 -18.81
C GLY A 455 16.32 -4.90 -17.95
N ASP A 456 16.46 -4.70 -16.64
CA ASP A 456 16.96 -5.74 -15.72
C ASP A 456 15.90 -6.79 -15.29
N GLY A 457 14.73 -6.80 -15.93
CA GLY A 457 13.61 -7.64 -15.56
C GLY A 457 12.94 -7.27 -14.23
N ILE A 458 12.16 -8.22 -13.69
CA ILE A 458 11.46 -8.12 -12.41
C ILE A 458 11.70 -9.42 -11.63
N GLU A 459 12.31 -9.30 -10.45
CA GLU A 459 12.51 -10.42 -9.53
C GLU A 459 11.19 -10.81 -8.83
N CYS A 460 10.89 -12.10 -8.80
CA CYS A 460 9.67 -12.68 -8.25
C CYS A 460 9.93 -13.93 -7.38
N GLY A 461 11.19 -14.36 -7.23
CA GLY A 461 11.58 -15.49 -6.39
C GLY A 461 11.67 -15.18 -4.90
N MET A 462 11.50 -13.93 -4.49
CA MET A 462 11.58 -13.53 -3.09
C MET A 462 10.19 -13.41 -2.45
N HIS A 463 9.93 -14.19 -1.40
CA HIS A 463 8.72 -13.99 -0.58
C HIS A 463 8.74 -12.63 0.13
N GLY A 464 9.89 -12.25 0.69
CA GLY A 464 10.10 -10.93 1.29
C GLY A 464 10.22 -10.92 2.82
N HIS A 465 10.36 -12.08 3.47
CA HIS A 465 10.67 -12.21 4.90
C HIS A 465 12.16 -11.95 5.21
N ARG A 466 13.06 -12.20 4.25
CA ARG A 466 14.50 -11.94 4.35
C ARG A 466 14.92 -10.70 3.57
N GLY A 467 15.67 -9.84 4.24
CA GLY A 467 16.38 -8.71 3.67
C GLY A 467 17.83 -9.06 3.31
N PRO A 468 18.58 -8.10 2.74
CA PRO A 468 20.00 -8.28 2.45
C PRO A 468 20.78 -8.79 3.68
N ASN A 469 21.70 -9.73 3.45
CA ASN A 469 22.51 -10.40 4.48
C ASN A 469 21.69 -11.12 5.57
N GLY A 470 20.52 -11.66 5.22
CA GLY A 470 19.66 -12.42 6.14
C GLY A 470 18.92 -11.57 7.19
N SER A 471 18.98 -10.23 7.05
CA SER A 471 18.24 -9.31 7.92
C SER A 471 16.72 -9.47 7.77
N ARG A 472 15.93 -8.80 8.64
CA ARG A 472 14.48 -8.83 8.48
C ARG A 472 14.08 -8.05 7.22
N GLY A 473 13.29 -8.70 6.36
CA GLY A 473 12.80 -8.14 5.12
C GLY A 473 11.90 -6.92 5.30
N SER A 474 12.03 -5.96 4.38
CA SER A 474 11.07 -4.85 4.24
C SER A 474 11.10 -4.29 2.82
N PRO A 475 9.98 -3.78 2.28
CA PRO A 475 9.95 -3.18 0.94
C PRO A 475 10.97 -2.05 0.76
N LYS A 476 11.22 -1.27 1.82
CA LYS A 476 12.23 -0.20 1.82
C LYS A 476 13.66 -0.72 1.74
N SER A 477 13.96 -1.91 2.27
CA SER A 477 15.31 -2.50 2.19
C SER A 477 15.64 -3.00 0.78
N TYR A 478 14.63 -3.50 0.04
CA TYR A 478 14.83 -4.06 -1.31
C TYR A 478 15.21 -3.04 -2.37
N ARG A 479 15.03 -1.74 -2.11
CA ARG A 479 15.52 -0.65 -2.98
C ARG A 479 17.02 -0.75 -3.29
N GLN A 480 17.80 -1.42 -2.44
CA GLN A 480 19.25 -1.56 -2.55
C GLN A 480 19.68 -2.70 -3.47
N ILE A 481 18.75 -3.58 -3.86
CA ILE A 481 19.04 -4.74 -4.74
C ILE A 481 19.35 -4.29 -6.17
N GLY A 482 18.90 -3.09 -6.56
CA GLY A 482 19.14 -2.55 -7.91
C GLY A 482 18.23 -3.13 -8.99
N ARG A 483 17.34 -4.07 -8.65
CA ARG A 483 16.33 -4.65 -9.54
C ARG A 483 14.91 -4.34 -9.03
N ARG A 484 13.94 -4.26 -9.94
CA ARG A 484 12.51 -4.22 -9.59
C ARG A 484 12.09 -5.56 -9.02
N CYS A 485 11.28 -5.56 -7.96
CA CYS A 485 10.83 -6.81 -7.34
C CYS A 485 9.31 -6.82 -7.14
N ASN A 486 8.72 -8.00 -7.21
CA ASN A 486 7.41 -8.31 -6.65
C ASN A 486 7.64 -9.19 -5.42
N THR A 487 7.07 -8.80 -4.28
CA THR A 487 7.17 -9.55 -3.02
C THR A 487 5.78 -9.70 -2.39
N ALA A 488 5.69 -10.51 -1.35
CA ALA A 488 4.50 -10.61 -0.49
C ALA A 488 4.92 -10.40 0.98
N HIS A 489 4.56 -11.30 1.89
CA HIS A 489 5.00 -11.36 3.30
C HIS A 489 4.40 -10.32 4.26
N THR A 490 4.29 -9.06 3.86
CA THR A 490 3.84 -8.01 4.79
C THR A 490 2.34 -8.05 5.03
N HIS A 491 1.59 -8.79 4.19
CA HIS A 491 0.13 -8.79 4.07
C HIS A 491 -0.49 -7.40 3.78
N SER A 492 0.35 -6.38 3.60
CA SER A 492 0.01 -4.98 3.37
C SER A 492 0.62 -4.53 2.08
N CYS A 493 -0.23 -4.24 1.08
CA CYS A 493 0.28 -3.85 -0.21
C CYS A 493 0.95 -2.46 -0.19
N GLY A 494 1.86 -2.26 -1.15
CA GLY A 494 2.58 -1.01 -1.28
C GLY A 494 3.49 -0.96 -2.49
N ILE A 495 3.91 0.26 -2.83
CA ILE A 495 4.86 0.53 -3.92
C ILE A 495 5.95 1.46 -3.38
N VAL A 496 7.20 0.99 -3.45
CA VAL A 496 8.39 1.74 -3.02
C VAL A 496 9.50 1.55 -4.05
N ASP A 497 9.83 2.60 -4.80
CA ASP A 497 11.02 2.66 -5.67
C ASP A 497 11.17 1.44 -6.62
N GLY A 498 10.07 1.00 -7.23
CA GLY A 498 10.06 -0.16 -8.13
C GLY A 498 9.86 -1.52 -7.45
N ILE A 499 9.78 -1.54 -6.13
CA ILE A 499 9.37 -2.70 -5.33
C ILE A 499 7.87 -2.66 -5.13
N TYR A 500 7.17 -3.71 -5.57
CA TYR A 500 5.74 -3.90 -5.41
C TYR A 500 5.51 -5.01 -4.40
N THR A 501 4.66 -4.77 -3.43
CA THR A 501 4.33 -5.76 -2.40
C THR A 501 2.85 -6.09 -2.48
N ALA A 502 2.53 -7.37 -2.60
CA ALA A 502 1.18 -7.89 -2.54
C ALA A 502 0.64 -7.81 -1.10
N GLY A 503 -0.68 -7.91 -0.97
CA GLY A 503 -1.33 -8.03 0.32
C GLY A 503 -1.47 -9.49 0.72
N VAL A 504 -2.64 -9.86 1.23
CA VAL A 504 -3.00 -11.22 1.61
C VAL A 504 -4.20 -11.68 0.79
N SER A 505 -4.30 -12.97 0.46
CA SER A 505 -5.50 -13.58 -0.13
C SER A 505 -6.34 -14.31 0.92
N GLY A 506 -5.71 -14.73 2.02
CA GLY A 506 -6.36 -15.25 3.22
C GLY A 506 -7.11 -14.20 4.04
N SER A 507 -7.57 -14.60 5.22
CA SER A 507 -8.34 -13.76 6.15
C SER A 507 -7.53 -12.55 6.63
N LEU A 508 -8.19 -11.38 6.71
CA LEU A 508 -7.59 -10.20 7.36
C LEU A 508 -7.52 -10.33 8.89
N ASP A 509 -8.18 -11.32 9.48
CA ASP A 509 -8.05 -11.67 10.90
C ASP A 509 -7.70 -13.16 11.04
N MET A 510 -6.42 -13.43 11.23
CA MET A 510 -5.87 -14.78 11.40
C MET A 510 -5.70 -15.15 12.88
N GLY A 511 -6.12 -14.26 13.79
CA GLY A 511 -6.07 -14.48 15.23
C GLY A 511 -4.75 -14.10 15.89
N TYR A 512 -3.62 -14.19 15.19
CA TYR A 512 -2.31 -13.75 15.70
C TYR A 512 -2.03 -12.26 15.43
N ASN A 513 -2.70 -11.67 14.43
CA ASN A 513 -2.63 -10.23 14.18
C ASN A 513 -3.52 -9.46 15.19
N LYS A 514 -2.87 -8.85 16.20
CA LYS A 514 -3.52 -8.08 17.27
C LYS A 514 -3.32 -6.57 17.06
N GLY A 515 -4.34 -5.79 17.41
CA GLY A 515 -4.33 -4.33 17.27
C GLY A 515 -4.75 -3.85 15.86
N PRO A 516 -4.55 -2.55 15.57
CA PRO A 516 -4.79 -1.99 14.24
C PRO A 516 -3.93 -2.66 13.17
N SER A 517 -4.45 -2.82 11.96
CA SER A 517 -3.77 -3.51 10.86
C SER A 517 -3.87 -2.72 9.56
N SER A 518 -2.80 -2.72 8.77
CA SER A 518 -2.76 -2.22 7.39
C SER A 518 -2.96 -3.33 6.36
N TRP A 519 -3.35 -4.54 6.78
CA TRP A 519 -3.50 -5.65 5.86
C TRP A 519 -4.61 -5.38 4.84
N SER A 520 -4.41 -5.86 3.62
CA SER A 520 -5.33 -5.63 2.52
C SER A 520 -5.40 -6.85 1.61
N HIS A 521 -6.60 -7.13 1.09
CA HIS A 521 -6.76 -8.07 -0.01
C HIS A 521 -6.25 -7.42 -1.28
N SER A 522 -5.04 -7.76 -1.69
CA SER A 522 -4.36 -7.07 -2.79
C SER A 522 -3.38 -7.97 -3.53
N HIS A 523 -3.35 -7.84 -4.85
CA HIS A 523 -2.48 -8.64 -5.74
C HIS A 523 -1.69 -7.72 -6.66
N ILE A 524 -0.60 -8.22 -7.24
CA ILE A 524 0.19 -7.50 -8.23
C ILE A 524 -0.11 -8.06 -9.61
N ILE A 525 -0.52 -7.20 -10.54
CA ILE A 525 -0.58 -7.52 -11.96
C ILE A 525 0.71 -7.01 -12.61
N THR A 526 1.39 -7.86 -13.36
CA THR A 526 2.54 -7.49 -14.19
C THR A 526 2.16 -7.58 -15.66
N TYR A 527 2.45 -6.51 -16.42
CA TYR A 527 2.15 -6.40 -17.84
C TYR A 527 3.39 -6.70 -18.71
N PRO A 528 3.20 -7.03 -20.01
CA PRO A 528 4.32 -7.39 -20.90
C PRO A 528 5.45 -6.35 -21.00
N ASN A 529 5.14 -5.06 -20.83
CA ASN A 529 6.15 -3.98 -20.82
C ASN A 529 6.89 -3.81 -19.48
N GLY A 530 6.77 -4.77 -18.55
CA GLY A 530 7.38 -4.73 -17.23
C GLY A 530 6.82 -3.65 -16.29
N LYS A 531 5.67 -3.06 -16.63
CA LYS A 531 4.90 -2.18 -15.72
C LYS A 531 3.91 -2.99 -14.92
N ARG A 532 3.46 -2.44 -13.79
CA ARG A 532 2.67 -3.16 -12.79
C ARG A 532 1.59 -2.29 -12.18
N ALA A 533 0.50 -2.95 -11.77
CA ALA A 533 -0.56 -2.35 -10.98
C ALA A 533 -0.85 -3.22 -9.74
N ILE A 534 -1.25 -2.58 -8.64
CA ILE A 534 -1.83 -3.26 -7.49
C ILE A 534 -3.34 -3.34 -7.71
N LEU A 535 -3.89 -4.55 -7.61
CA LEU A 535 -5.31 -4.82 -7.66
C LEU A 535 -5.82 -5.06 -6.25
N THR A 536 -6.49 -4.08 -5.67
CA THR A 536 -7.09 -4.17 -4.32
C THR A 536 -8.54 -4.60 -4.39
N MET A 537 -8.92 -5.59 -3.61
CA MET A 537 -10.27 -6.14 -3.56
C MET A 537 -11.12 -5.52 -2.44
N ARG A 538 -12.42 -5.51 -2.66
CA ARG A 538 -13.45 -5.17 -1.67
C ARG A 538 -14.47 -6.31 -1.62
N GLY A 539 -14.31 -7.20 -0.65
CA GLY A 539 -15.04 -8.46 -0.58
C GLY A 539 -14.83 -9.29 -1.84
N LYS A 540 -15.90 -9.65 -2.53
CA LYS A 540 -15.87 -10.43 -3.79
C LYS A 540 -15.54 -9.62 -5.05
N LYS A 541 -15.35 -8.29 -4.95
CA LYS A 541 -15.15 -7.41 -6.10
C LYS A 541 -13.69 -7.00 -6.21
N TRP A 542 -13.21 -6.91 -7.44
CA TRP A 542 -11.84 -6.47 -7.77
C TRP A 542 -11.81 -5.29 -8.76
N ARG A 543 -12.98 -4.89 -9.24
CA ARG A 543 -13.24 -3.74 -10.11
C ARG A 543 -14.72 -3.33 -9.96
N ALA A 544 -15.07 -2.12 -10.39
CA ALA A 544 -16.47 -1.73 -10.48
C ALA A 544 -17.16 -2.55 -11.59
N THR A 545 -18.33 -3.11 -11.27
CA THR A 545 -19.19 -3.86 -12.21
C THR A 545 -20.37 -3.03 -12.65
#